data_AF-A0A6B3DV67-F1
#
_entry.id   AF-A0A6B3DV67-F1
#
_cell.length_a   1.000
_cell.length_b   1.000
_cell.length_c   1.000
_cell.angle_alpha   90.00
_cell.angle_beta   90.00
_cell.angle_gamma   90.00
#
_symmetry.space_group_name_H-M   'P 1'
#
loop_
_entity.id
_entity.type
_entity.pdbx_description
1 polymer ?
#
loop_
_entity_poly.entity_id
_entity_poly.type
_entity_poly.pdbx_seq_one_letter_code
_entity_poly.pdbx_strand_id
1 'polypeptide(L)'
;MADQYAQTREDNRPAGSPAIRWEEPPEGPVVVLLDQTRLPAEEVELVCTDAPALVEAIRTLAVRGAPLLGIAGAYGVALAAARGFDVDDAAAALAGARPTAVNLSVGVRRARS
;
A
#
# COMPACT_ATOMS: atom_id res chain seq x y z
N MET A 1 -1.14 18.62 17.88
CA MET A 1 -1.41 19.41 16.66
C MET A 1 -0.51 18.89 15.57
N ALA A 2 -1.04 17.99 14.75
CA ALA A 2 -0.44 17.56 13.49
C ALA A 2 -1.62 17.10 12.61
N ASP A 3 -2.35 18.10 12.10
CA ASP A 3 -3.36 17.91 11.06
C ASP A 3 -2.64 18.02 9.71
N GLN A 4 -2.52 16.88 9.04
CA GLN A 4 -2.07 16.65 7.66
C GLN A 4 -2.19 15.11 7.54
N TYR A 5 -3.03 14.50 6.72
CA TYR A 5 -3.21 14.67 5.30
C TYR A 5 -4.63 14.21 4.89
N ALA A 6 -5.44 15.14 4.39
CA ALA A 6 -6.57 14.83 3.52
C ALA A 6 -6.44 15.78 2.34
N GLN A 7 -5.71 15.37 1.30
CA GLN A 7 -5.71 16.12 0.05
C GLN A 7 -6.94 15.72 -0.74
N THR A 8 -8.02 16.47 -0.59
CA THR A 8 -9.18 16.44 -1.49
C THR A 8 -8.73 17.02 -2.83
N ARG A 9 -8.29 16.18 -3.76
CA ARG A 9 -8.01 16.59 -5.15
C ARG A 9 -9.33 16.73 -5.90
N GLU A 10 -9.49 17.83 -6.62
CA GLU A 10 -10.66 18.12 -7.46
C GLU A 10 -10.91 17.01 -8.48
N ASP A 11 -12.19 16.69 -8.61
CA ASP A 11 -12.77 15.52 -9.25
C ASP A 11 -12.75 15.63 -10.78
N ASN A 12 -11.67 15.14 -11.39
CA ASN A 12 -11.63 14.75 -12.80
C ASN A 12 -11.01 13.35 -12.93
N ARG A 13 -11.48 12.42 -12.10
CA ARG A 13 -11.04 11.02 -12.15
C ARG A 13 -12.03 10.21 -13.00
N PRO A 14 -11.56 9.37 -13.95
CA PRO A 14 -12.43 8.43 -14.64
C PRO A 14 -13.05 7.46 -13.61
N ALA A 15 -14.21 6.90 -13.92
CA ALA A 15 -15.03 6.11 -12.99
C ALA A 15 -14.23 5.10 -12.14
N GLY A 16 -14.25 5.29 -10.82
CA GLY A 16 -13.72 4.40 -9.78
C GLY A 16 -12.25 4.61 -9.42
N SER A 17 -11.97 5.04 -8.19
CA SER A 17 -10.61 5.07 -7.64
C SER A 17 -10.03 3.64 -7.59
N PRO A 18 -8.84 3.37 -8.18
CA PRO A 18 -8.25 2.04 -8.12
C PRO A 18 -7.91 1.69 -6.66
N ALA A 19 -8.10 0.42 -6.27
CA ALA A 19 -7.88 -0.02 -4.90
C ALA A 19 -6.41 0.10 -4.44
N ILE A 20 -5.47 0.04 -5.39
CA ILE A 20 -4.04 0.26 -5.20
C ILE A 20 -3.44 0.84 -6.48
N ARG A 21 -2.48 1.76 -6.36
CA ARG A 21 -1.68 2.26 -7.48
C ARG A 21 -0.30 2.70 -7.03
N TRP A 22 0.63 2.77 -7.98
CA TRP A 22 1.94 3.38 -7.83
C TRP A 22 1.88 4.81 -8.40
N GLU A 23 2.48 5.76 -7.68
CA GLU A 23 2.58 7.16 -8.09
C GLU A 23 4.02 7.63 -7.92
N GLU A 24 4.46 8.58 -8.76
CA GLU A 24 5.83 9.12 -8.73
C GLU A 24 5.82 10.64 -8.54
N PRO A 25 5.44 11.14 -7.35
CA PRO A 25 5.55 12.56 -7.05
C PRO A 25 7.03 12.99 -6.95
N PRO A 26 7.33 14.31 -6.99
CA PRO A 26 8.70 14.83 -6.94
C PRO A 26 9.53 14.36 -5.74
N GLU A 27 8.88 14.02 -4.61
CA GLU A 27 9.50 13.53 -3.38
C GLU A 27 9.86 12.03 -3.44
N GLY A 28 9.58 11.35 -4.55
CA GLY A 28 9.86 9.94 -4.80
C GLY A 28 8.60 9.07 -4.83
N PRO A 29 8.72 7.80 -5.24
CA PRO A 29 7.58 6.92 -5.51
C PRO A 29 6.76 6.60 -4.27
N VAL A 30 5.45 6.44 -4.40
CA VAL A 30 4.53 6.06 -3.31
C VAL A 30 3.56 5.00 -3.78
N VAL A 31 3.03 4.25 -2.82
CA VAL A 31 1.88 3.36 -3.03
C VAL A 31 0.64 4.04 -2.48
N VAL A 32 -0.37 4.25 -3.31
CA VAL A 32 -1.65 4.83 -2.89
C VAL A 32 -2.71 3.74 -2.83
N LEU A 33 -3.42 3.67 -1.71
CA LEU A 33 -4.48 2.69 -1.44
C LEU A 33 -5.82 3.38 -1.28
N LEU A 34 -6.89 2.76 -1.78
CA LEU A 34 -8.24 3.09 -1.34
C LEU A 34 -8.49 2.48 0.04
N ASP A 35 -8.86 3.28 1.04
CA ASP A 35 -9.21 2.79 2.38
C ASP A 35 -10.56 2.08 2.35
N GLN A 36 -10.52 0.75 2.26
CA GLN A 36 -11.70 -0.08 2.20
C GLN A 36 -12.49 -0.14 3.52
N THR A 37 -11.96 0.39 4.63
CA THR A 37 -12.71 0.49 5.90
C THR A 37 -13.72 1.62 5.90
N ARG A 38 -13.55 2.60 5.00
CA ARG A 38 -14.41 3.79 4.86
C ARG A 38 -15.55 3.58 3.87
N LEU A 39 -15.45 2.57 3.02
CA LEU A 39 -16.48 2.24 2.05
C LEU A 39 -17.73 1.61 2.71
N PRO A 40 -18.93 1.86 2.16
CA PRO A 40 -19.23 2.73 1.01
C PRO A 40 -19.46 4.20 1.40
N ALA A 41 -19.26 4.58 2.67
CA ALA A 41 -19.61 5.91 3.17
C ALA A 41 -18.71 7.01 2.58
N GLU A 42 -17.42 6.73 2.37
CA GLU A 42 -16.44 7.70 1.88
C GLU A 42 -15.31 7.02 1.09
N GLU A 43 -14.89 7.64 -0.01
CA GLU A 43 -13.68 7.26 -0.75
C GLU A 43 -12.48 8.05 -0.23
N VAL A 44 -11.71 7.44 0.69
CA VAL A 44 -10.48 8.01 1.25
C VAL A 44 -9.27 7.27 0.71
N GLU A 45 -8.22 8.00 0.35
CA GLU A 45 -6.95 7.41 -0.07
C GLU A 45 -5.90 7.49 1.04
N LEU A 46 -5.12 6.42 1.18
CA LEU A 46 -3.93 6.36 2.04
C LEU A 46 -2.68 6.38 1.19
N VAL A 47 -1.72 7.23 1.52
CA VAL A 47 -0.42 7.31 0.85
C VAL A 47 0.61 6.60 1.72
N CYS A 48 1.16 5.49 1.21
CA CYS A 48 2.23 4.74 1.84
C CYS A 48 3.57 5.10 1.18
N THR A 49 4.47 5.71 1.96
CA THR A 49 5.82 6.08 1.51
C THR A 49 6.88 5.04 1.85
N ASP A 50 6.54 4.04 2.66
CA ASP A 50 7.43 2.98 3.13
C ASP A 50 6.67 1.67 3.46
N ALA A 51 7.43 0.63 3.80
CA ALA A 51 6.88 -0.66 4.19
C ALA A 51 6.10 -0.64 5.52
N PRO A 52 6.55 0.05 6.59
CA PRO A 52 5.75 0.20 7.81
C PRO A 52 4.34 0.75 7.59
N ALA A 53 4.18 1.80 6.78
CA ALA A 53 2.86 2.36 6.45
C ALA A 53 1.98 1.33 5.73
N LEU A 54 2.56 0.54 4.82
CA LEU A 54 1.83 -0.50 4.09
C LEU A 54 1.46 -1.70 4.98
N VAL A 55 2.35 -2.09 5.90
CA VAL A 55 2.08 -3.11 6.93
C VAL A 55 0.89 -2.69 7.80
N GLU A 56 0.83 -1.43 8.20
CA GLU A 56 -0.28 -0.91 9.00
C GLU A 56 -1.60 -0.94 8.23
N ALA A 57 -1.60 -0.52 6.95
CA ALA A 57 -2.78 -0.61 6.10
C ALA A 57 -3.28 -2.06 5.90
N ILE A 58 -2.37 -3.03 5.82
CA ILE A 58 -2.71 -4.46 5.73
C ILE A 58 -3.31 -4.98 7.05
N ARG A 59 -2.73 -4.59 8.20
CA ARG A 59 -3.17 -5.03 9.54
C ARG A 59 -4.53 -4.47 9.93
N THR A 60 -4.76 -3.20 9.63
CA THR A 60 -6.03 -2.49 9.89
C THR A 60 -7.15 -2.85 8.92
N LEU A 61 -6.83 -3.65 7.89
CA LEU A 61 -7.74 -4.02 6.80
C LEU A 61 -8.16 -2.85 5.90
N ALA A 62 -7.42 -1.74 5.94
CA ALA A 62 -7.56 -0.65 4.96
C ALA A 62 -7.32 -1.16 3.53
N VAL A 63 -6.40 -2.13 3.38
CA VAL A 63 -6.27 -2.95 2.16
C VAL A 63 -6.52 -4.43 2.49
N ARG A 64 -7.40 -5.08 1.72
CA ARG A 64 -7.78 -6.49 1.94
C ARG A 64 -8.23 -7.17 0.65
N GLY A 65 -8.46 -8.48 0.74
CA GLY A 65 -8.73 -9.35 -0.41
C GLY A 65 -7.46 -10.07 -0.86
N ALA A 66 -7.52 -11.39 -1.00
CA ALA A 66 -6.31 -12.20 -1.19
C ALA A 66 -5.47 -11.78 -2.42
N PRO A 67 -6.04 -11.57 -3.62
CA PRO A 67 -5.26 -11.09 -4.77
C PRO A 67 -4.62 -9.73 -4.53
N LEU A 68 -5.38 -8.78 -3.96
CA LEU A 68 -4.91 -7.41 -3.70
C LEU A 68 -3.78 -7.38 -2.68
N LEU A 69 -3.83 -8.22 -1.64
CA LEU A 69 -2.74 -8.35 -0.68
C LEU A 69 -1.45 -8.85 -1.33
N GLY A 70 -1.53 -9.69 -2.36
CA GLY A 70 -0.36 -10.09 -3.13
C GLY A 70 0.26 -8.92 -3.90
N ILE A 71 -0.56 -8.08 -4.53
CA ILE A 71 -0.10 -6.86 -5.23
C ILE A 71 0.50 -5.87 -4.22
N ALA A 72 -0.16 -5.65 -3.08
CA ALA A 72 0.35 -4.78 -2.02
C ALA A 72 1.72 -5.26 -1.50
N GLY A 73 1.89 -6.56 -1.25
CA GLY A 73 3.18 -7.13 -0.87
C GLY A 73 4.28 -6.88 -1.89
N ALA A 74 3.98 -7.07 -3.18
CA ALA A 74 4.93 -6.83 -4.26
C ALA A 74 5.30 -5.33 -4.39
N TYR A 75 4.30 -4.45 -4.30
CA TYR A 75 4.50 -3.00 -4.34
C TYR A 75 5.32 -2.50 -3.15
N GLY A 76 5.12 -3.05 -1.95
CA GLY A 76 5.92 -2.69 -0.79
C GLY A 76 7.41 -3.04 -0.94
N VAL A 77 7.72 -4.20 -1.55
CA VAL A 77 9.11 -4.59 -1.87
C VAL A 77 9.71 -3.65 -2.92
N ALA A 78 8.97 -3.36 -4.00
CA ALA A 78 9.41 -2.43 -5.04
C ALA A 78 9.62 -1.01 -4.49
N LEU A 79 8.73 -0.56 -3.59
CA LEU A 79 8.81 0.73 -2.92
C LEU A 79 10.08 0.85 -2.08
N ALA A 80 10.40 -0.19 -1.29
CA ALA A 80 11.63 -0.24 -0.51
C ALA A 80 12.87 -0.10 -1.39
N ALA A 81 12.94 -0.87 -2.49
CA ALA A 81 14.06 -0.80 -3.43
C ALA A 81 14.18 0.59 -4.08
N ALA A 82 13.08 1.16 -4.57
CA ALA A 82 13.08 2.45 -5.26
C ALA A 82 13.40 3.63 -4.35
N ARG A 83 13.06 3.53 -3.05
CA ARG A 83 13.37 4.53 -2.02
C ARG A 83 14.74 4.34 -1.38
N GLY A 84 15.46 3.26 -1.70
CA GLY A 84 16.76 2.94 -1.10
C GLY A 84 16.68 2.42 0.34
N PHE A 85 15.53 1.87 0.76
CA PHE A 85 15.37 1.19 2.04
C PHE A 85 15.89 -0.26 1.97
N ASP A 86 16.08 -0.87 3.14
CA ASP A 86 16.44 -2.29 3.22
C ASP A 86 15.28 -3.17 2.73
N VAL A 87 15.52 -3.82 1.59
CA VAL A 87 14.53 -4.67 0.90
C VAL A 87 14.24 -5.94 1.69
N ASP A 88 15.23 -6.48 2.40
CA ASP A 88 15.07 -7.72 3.16
C ASP A 88 14.24 -7.51 4.41
N ASP A 89 14.50 -6.42 5.13
CA ASP A 89 13.69 -6.01 6.27
C ASP A 89 12.26 -5.68 5.85
N ALA A 90 12.08 -4.93 4.75
CA ALA A 90 10.77 -4.63 4.20
C ALA A 90 9.99 -5.90 3.82
N ALA A 91 10.64 -6.83 3.12
CA ALA A 91 10.03 -8.09 2.72
C ALA A 91 9.61 -8.93 3.94
N ALA A 92 10.47 -9.02 4.96
CA ALA A 92 10.15 -9.74 6.19
C ALA A 92 8.96 -9.12 6.93
N ALA A 93 8.95 -7.78 7.06
CA ALA A 93 7.86 -7.05 7.71
C ALA A 93 6.52 -7.23 6.98
N LEU A 94 6.52 -7.11 5.65
CA LEU A 94 5.33 -7.29 4.81
C LEU A 94 4.79 -8.71 4.87
N ALA A 95 5.65 -9.73 4.73
CA ALA A 95 5.23 -11.12 4.81
C ALA A 95 4.66 -11.48 6.20
N GLY A 96 5.18 -10.84 7.26
CA GLY A 96 4.73 -11.00 8.64
C GLY A 96 3.49 -10.19 9.02
N ALA A 97 2.98 -9.31 8.15
CA ALA A 97 1.87 -8.41 8.49
C ALA A 97 0.60 -9.17 8.86
N ARG A 98 0.28 -10.24 8.11
CA ARG A 98 -0.84 -11.17 8.36
C ARG A 98 -0.43 -12.60 7.98
N PRO A 99 0.05 -13.43 8.93
CA PRO A 99 0.69 -14.72 8.64
C PRO A 99 -0.15 -15.73 7.83
N THR A 100 -1.48 -15.63 7.87
CA THR A 100 -2.39 -16.52 7.12
C THR A 100 -2.70 -16.02 5.71
N ALA A 101 -2.28 -14.81 5.34
CA ALA A 101 -2.51 -14.24 4.01
C ALA A 101 -1.48 -14.77 3.00
N VAL A 102 -1.64 -16.01 2.55
CA VAL A 102 -0.68 -16.69 1.65
C VAL A 102 -0.31 -15.85 0.43
N ASN A 103 -1.28 -15.17 -0.19
CA ASN A 103 -1.03 -14.33 -1.36
C ASN A 103 -0.09 -13.16 -1.07
N LEU A 104 -0.13 -12.59 0.14
CA LEU A 104 0.80 -11.54 0.57
C LEU A 104 2.23 -12.07 0.53
N SER A 105 2.48 -13.19 1.20
CA SER A 105 3.81 -13.82 1.22
C SER A 105 4.28 -14.24 -0.18
N VAL A 106 3.37 -14.68 -1.05
CA VAL A 106 3.67 -15.00 -2.46
C VAL A 106 4.09 -13.75 -3.22
N GLY A 107 3.34 -12.64 -3.09
CA GLY A 107 3.65 -11.37 -3.74
C GLY A 107 5.00 -10.80 -3.32
N VAL A 108 5.23 -10.75 -2.01
CA VAL A 108 6.52 -10.35 -1.43
C VAL A 108 7.67 -11.17 -2.00
N ARG A 109 7.56 -12.51 -1.97
CA ARG A 109 8.62 -13.40 -2.46
C ARG A 109 8.90 -13.23 -3.95
N ARG A 110 7.86 -13.05 -4.77
CA ARG A 110 8.00 -12.87 -6.23
C ARG A 110 8.63 -11.53 -6.61
N ALA A 111 8.42 -10.49 -5.81
CA ALA A 111 9.04 -9.19 -6.07
C ALA A 111 10.49 -9.11 -5.59
N ARG A 112 10.87 -9.94 -4.61
CA ARG A 112 12.24 -10.02 -4.08
C ARG A 112 13.19 -10.85 -4.95
N SER A 113 12.65 -11.79 -5.74
CA SER A 113 13.45 -12.70 -6.60
C SER A 113 13.96 -12.03 -7.86
#